data_AF-A0A925TU98-F1
#
_entry.id   AF-A0A925TU98-F1
#
_cell.length_a   1.000
_cell.length_b   1.000
_cell.length_c   1.000
_cell.angle_alpha   90.00
_cell.angle_beta   90.00
_cell.angle_gamma   90.00
#
_symmetry.space_group_name_H-M   'P 1'
#
loop_
_entity.id
_entity.type
_entity.pdbx_description
1 polymer ?
#
loop_
_entity_poly.entity_id
_entity_poly.type
_entity_poly.pdbx_seq_one_letter_code
_entity_poly.pdbx_strand_id
1 'polypeptide(L)'
;MTIKTATPIIKPKPAPKPDRAPKGNVGAKTGQRFSRQREQILKIVLGTKSHPTADWVYDQVRLKIPSVSLGTVYRNLNLLADDGKITRVILEDGKVRFDGNTGEHYHFICTNSGKVIDLDGKFDASLLEKFNRKTGMNATACKIEFYGKL
;
A
#
# COMPACT_ATOMS: atom_id res chain seq x y z
N MET A 1 -0.95 -31.60 0.63
CA MET A 1 0.02 -30.66 0.03
C MET A 1 0.19 -29.50 0.99
N THR A 2 1.30 -29.46 1.72
CA THR A 2 1.57 -28.43 2.73
C THR A 2 2.24 -27.25 2.04
N ILE A 3 1.44 -26.22 1.71
CA ILE A 3 1.96 -25.03 1.06
C ILE A 3 2.58 -24.15 2.16
N LYS A 4 3.90 -24.09 2.21
CA LYS A 4 4.64 -23.13 3.02
C LYS A 4 4.58 -21.77 2.32
N THR A 5 3.65 -20.91 2.69
CA THR A 5 3.68 -19.49 2.29
C THR A 5 4.27 -18.67 3.43
N ALA A 6 5.51 -18.21 3.25
CA ALA A 6 6.09 -17.18 4.09
C ALA A 6 5.54 -15.82 3.63
N THR A 7 4.37 -15.45 4.15
CA THR A 7 3.78 -14.12 3.94
C THR A 7 4.62 -13.08 4.68
N PRO A 8 4.96 -11.93 4.06
CA PRO A 8 5.70 -10.89 4.75
C PRO A 8 4.86 -10.36 5.93
N ILE A 9 5.45 -10.39 7.12
CA ILE A 9 4.89 -9.84 8.35
C ILE A 9 4.69 -8.33 8.13
N ILE A 10 3.44 -7.90 7.95
CA ILE A 10 3.11 -6.47 8.00
C ILE A 10 3.26 -6.05 9.46
N LYS A 11 4.33 -5.30 9.75
CA LYS A 11 4.59 -4.78 11.08
C LYS A 11 3.39 -3.93 11.53
N PRO A 12 2.99 -3.98 12.82
CA PRO A 12 2.00 -3.06 13.34
C PRO A 12 2.42 -1.62 13.04
N LYS A 13 1.43 -0.81 12.65
CA LYS A 13 1.59 0.60 12.26
C LYS A 13 2.55 1.31 13.22
N PRO A 14 3.75 1.73 12.77
CA PRO A 14 4.55 2.63 13.58
C PRO A 14 3.73 3.92 13.79
N ALA A 15 3.79 4.48 15.00
CA ALA A 15 3.21 5.78 15.28
C ALA A 15 3.64 6.79 14.20
N PRO A 16 2.77 7.74 13.80
CA PRO A 16 3.17 8.78 12.86
C PRO A 16 4.44 9.43 13.38
N LYS A 17 5.52 9.35 12.59
CA LYS A 17 6.75 10.05 12.94
C LYS A 17 6.41 11.55 12.98
N PRO A 18 6.87 12.31 13.99
CA PRO A 18 6.73 13.75 13.96
C PRO A 18 7.30 14.27 12.65
N ASP A 19 6.62 15.22 12.02
CA ASP A 19 7.04 15.84 10.76
C ASP A 19 8.53 16.18 10.88
N ARG A 20 9.36 15.51 10.09
CA ARG A 20 10.80 15.80 10.09
C ARG A 20 10.98 17.21 9.57
N ALA A 21 11.40 18.11 10.45
CA ALA A 21 11.88 19.43 10.08
C ALA A 21 12.88 19.31 8.90
N PRO A 22 12.81 20.20 7.90
CA PRO A 22 13.62 20.09 6.70
C PRO A 22 15.11 20.19 7.07
N LYS A 23 15.86 19.10 6.88
CA LYS A 23 17.32 19.10 7.01
C LYS A 23 17.93 19.65 5.73
N GLY A 24 18.66 20.75 5.86
CA GLY A 24 19.90 21.01 5.12
C GLY A 24 19.75 21.32 3.63
N ASN A 25 20.03 22.59 3.32
CA ASN A 25 20.09 23.25 2.02
C ASN A 25 20.82 22.44 0.92
N VAL A 26 20.06 21.84 -0.01
CA VAL A 26 20.52 21.42 -1.35
C VAL A 26 19.53 21.94 -2.38
N GLY A 27 19.86 23.05 -3.04
CA GLY A 27 19.21 23.59 -4.23
C GLY A 27 17.67 23.56 -4.24
N ALA A 28 17.03 24.63 -3.78
CA ALA A 28 15.57 24.79 -3.65
C ALA A 28 14.72 24.30 -4.87
N LYS A 29 15.27 24.23 -6.09
CA LYS A 29 14.57 23.76 -7.29
C LYS A 29 14.40 22.23 -7.40
N THR A 30 15.36 21.42 -6.95
CA THR A 30 15.28 19.95 -7.12
C THR A 30 14.39 19.31 -6.07
N GLY A 31 14.50 19.74 -4.81
CA GLY A 31 13.62 19.33 -3.71
C GLY A 31 12.15 19.64 -3.99
N GLN A 32 11.86 20.84 -4.51
CA GLN A 32 10.49 21.24 -4.88
C GLN A 32 9.92 20.40 -6.03
N ARG A 33 10.74 20.05 -7.03
CA ARG A 33 10.31 19.16 -8.14
C ARG A 33 9.94 17.76 -7.63
N PHE A 34 10.73 17.20 -6.71
CA PHE A 34 10.41 15.90 -6.11
C PHE A 34 9.13 15.95 -5.26
N SER A 35 8.93 17.03 -4.50
CA SER A 35 7.68 17.25 -3.75
C SER A 35 6.46 17.24 -4.68
N ARG A 36 6.50 18.03 -5.75
CA ARG A 36 5.39 18.14 -6.70
C ARG A 36 5.07 16.81 -7.41
N GLN A 37 6.09 16.03 -7.76
CA GLN A 37 5.89 14.69 -8.33
C GLN A 37 5.21 13.75 -7.33
N ARG A 38 5.68 13.73 -6.08
CA ARG A 38 5.10 12.88 -5.02
C ARG A 38 3.66 13.25 -4.71
N GLU A 39 3.36 14.53 -4.60
CA GLU A 39 2.00 15.03 -4.39
C GLU A 39 1.07 14.63 -5.53
N GLN A 40 1.54 14.72 -6.78
CA GLN A 40 0.74 14.33 -7.94
C GLN A 40 0.48 12.82 -7.96
N ILE A 41 1.48 12.01 -7.64
CA ILE A 41 1.33 10.55 -7.51
C ILE A 41 0.31 10.22 -6.41
N LEU A 42 0.43 10.85 -5.24
CA LEU A 42 -0.50 10.65 -4.13
C LEU A 42 -1.94 11.00 -4.56
N LYS A 43 -2.15 12.15 -5.20
CA LYS A 43 -3.47 12.56 -5.69
C LYS A 43 -4.09 11.54 -6.65
N ILE A 44 -3.28 10.95 -7.54
CA ILE A 44 -3.75 9.93 -8.48
C ILE A 44 -4.20 8.66 -7.76
N VAL A 45 -3.42 8.19 -6.77
CA VAL A 45 -3.76 6.97 -6.02
C VAL A 45 -4.99 7.20 -5.13
N LEU A 46 -5.07 8.34 -4.44
CA LEU A 46 -6.25 8.69 -3.61
C LEU A 46 -7.51 8.96 -4.44
N GLY A 47 -7.35 9.35 -5.71
CA GLY A 47 -8.45 9.68 -6.60
C GLY A 47 -9.13 8.49 -7.28
N THR A 48 -8.64 7.27 -7.06
CA THR A 48 -9.21 6.06 -7.66
C THR A 48 -9.69 5.07 -6.60
N LYS A 49 -10.77 4.34 -6.91
CA LYS A 49 -11.28 3.21 -6.12
C LYS A 49 -10.68 1.88 -6.56
N SER A 50 -9.89 1.87 -7.62
CA SER A 50 -9.14 0.68 -8.03
C SER A 50 -7.83 0.60 -7.24
N HIS A 51 -7.24 -0.59 -7.15
CA HIS A 51 -5.88 -0.77 -6.64
C HIS A 51 -4.88 -0.84 -7.81
N PRO A 52 -4.32 0.30 -8.27
CA PRO A 52 -3.51 0.32 -9.47
C PRO A 52 -2.14 -0.34 -9.29
N THR A 53 -1.55 -0.79 -10.41
CA THR A 53 -0.12 -1.05 -10.50
C THR A 53 0.67 0.25 -10.60
N ALA A 54 1.98 0.18 -10.36
CA ALA A 54 2.86 1.32 -10.61
C ALA A 54 2.86 1.75 -12.09
N ASP A 55 2.75 0.81 -13.04
CA ASP A 55 2.63 1.14 -14.47
C ASP A 55 1.38 1.96 -14.77
N TRP A 56 0.24 1.56 -14.21
CA TRP A 56 -1.00 2.32 -14.36
C TRP A 56 -0.85 3.73 -13.77
N VAL A 57 -0.26 3.86 -12.58
CA VAL A 57 -0.01 5.17 -11.97
C VAL A 57 0.94 5.99 -12.84
N TYR A 58 1.98 5.37 -13.39
CA TYR A 58 2.91 6.02 -14.30
C TYR A 58 2.21 6.59 -15.54
N ASP A 59 1.32 5.82 -16.15
CA ASP A 59 0.52 6.25 -17.29
C ASP A 59 -0.37 7.45 -16.95
N GLN A 60 -0.92 7.50 -15.72
CA GLN A 60 -1.68 8.68 -15.27
C GLN A 60 -0.78 9.88 -14.97
N VAL A 61 0.38 9.67 -14.34
CA VAL A 61 1.29 10.76 -13.95
C VAL A 61 1.90 11.42 -15.19
N ARG A 62 2.29 10.65 -16.22
CA ARG A 62 2.92 11.20 -17.42
C ARG A 62 2.03 12.17 -18.19
N LEU A 63 0.70 12.07 -18.06
CA LEU A 63 -0.25 13.03 -18.64
C LEU A 63 -0.10 14.43 -18.02
N LYS A 64 0.40 14.52 -16.79
CA LYS A 64 0.62 15.78 -16.06
C LYS A 64 2.11 16.16 -15.97
N ILE A 65 2.99 15.16 -15.96
CA ILE A 65 4.44 15.33 -15.83
C ILE A 65 5.13 14.44 -16.87
N PRO A 66 5.21 14.85 -18.15
CA PRO A 66 5.73 14.00 -19.24
C PRO A 66 7.18 13.54 -19.07
N SER A 67 7.98 14.27 -18.27
CA SER A 67 9.39 13.95 -17.99
C SER A 67 9.60 12.96 -16.83
N VAL A 68 8.53 12.45 -16.21
CA VAL A 68 8.67 11.47 -15.11
C VAL A 68 9.13 10.12 -15.67
N SER A 69 10.01 9.43 -14.95
CA SER A 69 10.36 8.04 -15.25
C SER A 69 9.54 7.07 -14.40
N LEU A 70 9.32 5.85 -14.91
CA LEU A 70 8.66 4.78 -14.16
C LEU A 70 9.35 4.49 -12.82
N GLY A 71 10.70 4.47 -12.80
CA GLY A 71 11.46 4.30 -11.56
C GLY A 71 11.23 5.42 -10.53
N THR A 72 10.96 6.66 -10.99
CA THR A 72 10.59 7.76 -10.09
C THR A 72 9.21 7.56 -9.50
N VAL A 73 8.27 7.02 -10.27
CA VAL A 73 6.91 6.69 -9.79
C VAL A 73 6.98 5.58 -8.74
N TYR A 74 7.65 4.47 -9.03
CA TYR A 74 7.88 3.36 -8.09
C TYR A 74 8.48 3.83 -6.77
N ARG A 75 9.58 4.60 -6.83
CA ARG A 75 10.24 5.11 -5.62
C ARG A 75 9.29 5.96 -4.77
N ASN A 76 8.52 6.84 -5.38
CA ASN A 76 7.58 7.69 -4.63
C ASN A 76 6.39 6.91 -4.09
N LEU A 77 5.87 5.92 -4.82
CA LEU A 77 4.81 5.04 -4.31
C LEU A 77 5.28 4.27 -3.07
N ASN A 78 6.50 3.73 -3.09
CA ASN A 78 7.07 3.06 -1.93
C ASN A 78 7.25 4.01 -0.75
N LEU A 79 7.79 5.22 -0.98
CA LEU A 79 7.92 6.25 0.07
C LEU A 79 6.56 6.64 0.67
N LEU A 80 5.55 6.87 -0.16
CA LEU A 80 4.19 7.18 0.30
C LEU A 80 3.60 6.04 1.13
N ALA A 81 3.87 4.79 0.74
CA ALA A 81 3.40 3.64 1.49
C ALA A 81 4.17 3.44 2.81
N ASP A 82 5.48 3.67 2.83
CA ASP A 82 6.29 3.66 4.06
C ASP A 82 5.88 4.79 5.02
N ASP A 83 5.44 5.93 4.48
CA ASP A 83 4.89 7.07 5.22
C ASP A 83 3.43 6.86 5.65
N GLY A 84 2.81 5.73 5.28
CA GLY A 84 1.42 5.38 5.65
C GLY A 84 0.35 6.24 4.97
N LYS A 85 0.68 6.91 3.86
CA LYS A 85 -0.27 7.72 3.06
C LYS A 85 -1.09 6.88 2.09
N ILE A 86 -0.59 5.71 1.73
CA ILE A 86 -1.22 4.68 0.88
C ILE A 86 -0.80 3.29 1.40
N THR A 87 -1.47 2.23 0.98
CA THR A 87 -1.11 0.85 1.35
C THR A 87 -0.61 0.05 0.15
N ARG A 88 0.16 -1.02 0.41
CA ARG A 88 0.59 -2.00 -0.59
C ARG A 88 -0.18 -3.30 -0.40
N VAL A 89 -0.74 -3.83 -1.47
CA VAL A 89 -1.31 -5.19 -1.54
C VAL A 89 -0.38 -6.03 -2.39
N ILE A 90 0.31 -6.98 -1.77
CA ILE A 90 1.24 -7.89 -2.44
C ILE A 90 0.46 -9.15 -2.83
N LEU A 91 0.40 -9.43 -4.12
CA LEU A 91 -0.26 -10.60 -4.68
C LEU A 91 0.66 -11.82 -4.60
N GLU A 92 0.10 -13.02 -4.77
CA GLU A 92 0.85 -14.28 -4.68
C GLU A 92 1.96 -14.40 -5.74
N ASP A 93 1.77 -13.80 -6.91
CA ASP A 93 2.76 -13.76 -7.99
C ASP A 93 3.84 -12.67 -7.81
N GLY A 94 3.86 -12.02 -6.64
CA GLY A 94 4.79 -10.95 -6.30
C GLY A 94 4.42 -9.59 -6.89
N LYS A 95 3.34 -9.48 -7.67
CA LYS A 95 2.88 -8.17 -8.15
C LYS A 95 2.35 -7.34 -6.99
N VAL A 96 2.53 -6.02 -7.11
CA VAL A 96 2.10 -5.06 -6.08
C VAL A 96 1.00 -4.18 -6.65
N ARG A 97 -0.09 -4.09 -5.90
CA ARG A 97 -1.11 -3.06 -6.07
C ARG A 97 -0.99 -2.01 -4.99
N PHE A 98 -1.30 -0.77 -5.31
CA PHE A 98 -1.33 0.33 -4.37
C PHE A 98 -2.76 0.69 -4.03
N ASP A 99 -3.00 1.06 -2.78
CA ASP A 99 -4.33 1.36 -2.26
C ASP A 99 -4.36 2.78 -1.67
N GLY A 100 -5.27 3.61 -2.17
CA GLY A 100 -5.51 4.93 -1.62
C GLY A 100 -6.32 4.92 -0.32
N ASN A 101 -7.03 3.83 -0.05
CA ASN A 101 -7.76 3.62 1.19
C ASN A 101 -6.81 3.08 2.27
N THR A 102 -6.53 3.90 3.28
CA THR A 102 -5.76 3.49 4.47
C THR A 102 -6.65 3.16 5.67
N GLY A 103 -7.98 3.18 5.49
CA GLY A 103 -8.93 2.78 6.52
C GLY A 103 -9.01 1.26 6.68
N GLU A 104 -9.75 0.80 7.68
CA GLU A 104 -10.03 -0.64 7.82
C GLU A 104 -10.98 -1.11 6.72
N HIS A 105 -10.57 -2.16 6.01
CA HIS A 105 -11.35 -2.88 5.01
C HIS A 105 -10.66 -4.22 4.74
N TYR A 106 -11.34 -5.12 4.03
CA TYR A 106 -10.74 -6.37 3.55
C TYR A 106 -10.55 -6.33 2.04
N HIS A 107 -9.67 -7.20 1.54
CA HIS A 107 -9.43 -7.34 0.11
C HIS A 107 -9.96 -8.68 -0.40
N PHE A 108 -10.71 -8.63 -1.51
CA PHE A 108 -10.90 -9.78 -2.39
C PHE A 108 -9.92 -9.68 -3.56
N ILE A 109 -9.15 -10.73 -3.79
CA ILE A 109 -8.13 -10.82 -4.83
C ILE A 109 -8.58 -11.84 -5.87
N CYS A 110 -8.80 -11.35 -7.09
CA CYS A 110 -9.14 -12.19 -8.22
C CYS A 110 -7.92 -13.01 -8.66
N THR A 111 -8.02 -14.34 -8.61
CA THR A 111 -6.91 -15.25 -8.93
C THR A 111 -6.57 -15.31 -10.41
N ASN A 112 -7.50 -14.95 -11.30
CA ASN A 112 -7.25 -14.94 -12.75
C ASN A 112 -6.62 -13.63 -13.24
N SER A 113 -6.91 -12.50 -12.59
CA SER A 113 -6.54 -11.17 -13.10
C SER A 113 -5.64 -10.37 -12.16
N GLY A 114 -5.53 -10.78 -10.89
CA GLY A 114 -4.89 -10.00 -9.84
C GLY A 114 -5.60 -8.68 -9.54
N LYS A 115 -6.88 -8.54 -9.91
CA LYS A 115 -7.72 -7.40 -9.52
C LYS A 115 -8.01 -7.50 -8.02
N VAL A 116 -7.87 -6.37 -7.33
CA VAL A 116 -8.20 -6.24 -5.90
C VAL A 116 -9.52 -5.46 -5.81
N ILE A 117 -10.38 -5.91 -4.91
CA ILE A 117 -11.68 -5.31 -4.63
C ILE A 117 -11.79 -5.12 -3.13
N ASP A 118 -12.20 -3.92 -2.72
CA ASP A 118 -12.51 -3.62 -1.32
C ASP A 118 -13.80 -4.32 -0.92
N LEU A 119 -13.76 -4.95 0.25
CA LEU A 119 -14.95 -5.44 0.96
C LEU A 119 -15.11 -4.62 2.23
N ASP A 120 -16.34 -4.16 2.46
CA ASP A 120 -16.69 -3.51 3.71
C ASP A 120 -16.49 -4.48 4.88
N GLY A 121 -15.71 -4.05 5.86
CA GLY A 121 -15.39 -4.88 7.01
C GLY A 121 -14.58 -4.09 8.03
N LYS A 122 -14.91 -4.29 9.31
CA LYS A 122 -14.10 -3.80 10.42
C LYS A 122 -13.35 -4.95 11.02
N PHE A 123 -12.16 -4.66 11.54
CA PHE A 123 -11.36 -5.65 12.22
C PHE A 123 -12.13 -6.36 13.36
N ASP A 124 -12.31 -7.68 13.26
CA ASP A 124 -12.92 -8.47 14.33
C ASP A 124 -11.86 -8.87 15.37
N ALA A 125 -11.80 -8.13 16.46
CA ALA A 125 -10.90 -8.39 17.58
C ALA A 125 -11.09 -9.79 18.19
N SER A 126 -12.27 -10.41 18.02
CA SER A 126 -12.53 -11.77 18.52
C SER A 126 -11.63 -12.83 17.87
N LEU A 127 -11.14 -12.57 16.64
CA LEU A 127 -10.21 -13.47 15.96
C LEU A 127 -8.85 -13.53 16.67
N LEU A 128 -8.30 -12.37 17.06
CA LEU A 128 -7.04 -12.32 17.81
C LEU A 128 -7.20 -12.98 19.18
N GLU A 129 -8.29 -12.69 19.88
CA GLU A 129 -8.53 -13.25 21.20
C GLU A 129 -8.61 -14.79 21.15
N LYS A 130 -9.38 -15.33 20.18
CA LYS A 130 -9.48 -16.77 19.95
C LYS A 130 -8.12 -17.38 19.60
N PHE A 131 -7.33 -16.73 18.75
CA PHE A 131 -5.99 -17.19 18.39
C PHE A 131 -5.03 -17.21 19.59
N ASN A 132 -4.96 -16.10 20.33
CA ASN A 132 -4.08 -15.95 21.49
C ASN A 132 -4.44 -16.96 22.59
N ARG A 133 -5.74 -17.14 22.88
CA ARG A 133 -6.20 -18.13 23.86
C ARG A 133 -5.85 -19.57 23.45
N LYS A 134 -6.00 -19.91 22.16
CA LYS A 134 -5.74 -21.27 21.67
C LYS A 134 -4.25 -21.61 21.59
N THR A 135 -3.40 -20.62 21.34
CA THR A 135 -1.97 -20.83 21.07
C THR A 135 -1.05 -20.42 22.22
N GLY A 136 -1.53 -19.59 23.15
CA GLY A 136 -0.70 -18.93 24.17
C GLY A 136 0.19 -17.82 23.62
N MET A 137 0.08 -17.48 22.32
CA MET A 137 0.85 -16.40 21.69
C MET A 137 0.18 -15.04 21.86
N ASN A 138 0.91 -13.96 21.56
CA ASN A 138 0.42 -12.58 21.60
C ASN A 138 0.39 -11.95 20.20
N ALA A 139 -0.60 -12.35 19.39
CA ALA A 139 -0.87 -11.68 18.13
C ALA A 139 -1.54 -10.31 18.40
N THR A 140 -0.99 -9.26 17.78
CA THR A 140 -1.45 -7.86 17.93
C THR A 140 -2.16 -7.32 16.70
N ALA A 141 -2.11 -8.05 15.58
CA ALA A 141 -2.76 -7.69 14.32
C ALA A 141 -3.03 -8.95 13.50
N CYS A 142 -4.05 -8.91 12.65
CA CYS A 142 -4.25 -9.88 11.58
C CYS A 142 -4.67 -9.18 10.29
N LYS A 143 -4.35 -9.80 9.16
CA LYS A 143 -4.77 -9.37 7.83
C LYS A 143 -5.70 -10.44 7.26
N ILE A 144 -6.81 -10.02 6.67
CA ILE A 144 -7.78 -10.93 6.05
C ILE A 144 -7.86 -10.58 4.57
N GLU A 145 -7.59 -11.57 3.73
CA GLU A 145 -7.68 -11.50 2.28
C GLU A 145 -8.46 -12.72 1.78
N PHE A 146 -9.36 -12.49 0.84
CA PHE A 146 -10.14 -13.54 0.18
C PHE A 146 -9.62 -13.72 -1.23
N TYR A 147 -9.51 -14.97 -1.69
CA TYR A 147 -9.00 -15.29 -3.03
C TYR A 147 -10.06 -16.08 -3.79
N GLY A 148 -10.34 -15.68 -5.02
CA GLY A 148 -11.33 -16.38 -5.84
C GLY A 148 -11.39 -15.90 -7.28
N LYS A 149 -12.33 -16.46 -8.04
CA LYS A 149 -12.65 -16.01 -9.41
C LYS A 149 -13.82 -15.02 -9.35
N LEU A 150 -13.79 -14.03 -10.25
CA LEU A 150 -14.89 -13.11 -10.50
C LEU A 150 -15.73 -13.64 -11.66
#